data_AF-A0A2T2SEM8-F1
#
_entry.id   AF-A0A2T2SEM8-F1
#
_cell.length_a   1.000
_cell.length_b   1.000
_cell.length_c   1.000
_cell.angle_alpha   90.00
_cell.angle_beta   90.00
_cell.angle_gamma   90.00
#
_symmetry.space_group_name_H-M   'P 1'
#
loop_
_entity.id
_entity.type
_entity.pdbx_description
1 polymer ?
#
loop_
_entity_poly.entity_id
_entity_poly.type
_entity_poly.pdbx_seq_one_letter_code
_entity_poly.pdbx_strand_id
1 'polypeptide(L)'
;TEVGYRSAVGAAAAPWMWPERDETAVPDSALQARCYRAFLSTVGRAPWLKGSIIWKWHPPSEVDGPTAFTPQGKLAETVLRRWFTATTPQGGA
;
A
#
# COMPACT_ATOMS: atom_id res chain seq x y z
N THR A 1 -7.61 -11.02 3.96
CA THR A 1 -6.19 -11.19 4.33
C THR A 1 -5.35 -10.07 3.78
N GLU A 2 -5.63 -9.63 2.55
CA GLU A 2 -4.79 -8.68 1.82
C GLU A 2 -5.29 -7.23 1.91
N VAL A 3 -4.36 -6.30 1.70
CA VAL A 3 -4.62 -4.88 1.45
C VAL A 3 -3.71 -4.42 0.32
N GLY A 4 -4.26 -3.67 -0.63
CA GLY A 4 -3.52 -3.17 -1.78
C GLY A 4 -4.21 -1.98 -2.42
N TYR A 5 -3.42 -1.07 -2.96
CA TYR A 5 -3.88 0.10 -3.70
C TYR A 5 -3.05 0.26 -4.96
N ARG A 6 -3.68 0.52 -6.10
CA ARG A 6 -2.97 0.96 -7.30
C ARG A 6 -2.30 2.30 -7.08
N SER A 7 -1.24 2.54 -7.85
CA SER A 7 -0.57 3.84 -7.96
C SER A 7 -1.20 4.65 -9.09
N ALA A 8 -2.51 4.86 -9.00
CA ALA A 8 -3.30 5.50 -10.02
C ALA A 8 -4.39 6.38 -9.42
N VAL A 9 -4.82 7.41 -10.16
CA VAL A 9 -6.01 8.20 -9.82
C VAL A 9 -7.21 7.26 -9.62
N GLY A 10 -8.06 7.56 -8.63
CA GLY A 10 -9.24 6.73 -8.32
C GLY A 10 -8.96 5.52 -7.41
N ALA A 11 -7.70 5.17 -7.14
CA ALA A 11 -7.34 4.01 -6.30
C ALA A 11 -7.90 4.05 -4.87
N ALA A 12 -8.22 5.23 -4.32
CA ALA A 12 -8.88 5.35 -3.02
C ALA A 12 -10.37 4.93 -3.07
N ALA A 13 -11.05 5.20 -4.19
CA ALA A 13 -12.47 4.90 -4.36
C ALA A 13 -12.70 3.46 -4.84
N ALA A 14 -11.82 2.96 -5.72
CA ALA A 14 -11.89 1.61 -6.27
C ALA A 14 -10.54 0.89 -6.12
N PRO A 15 -10.09 0.59 -4.88
CA PRO A 15 -8.80 -0.06 -4.65
C PRO A 15 -8.69 -1.45 -5.29
N TRP A 16 -9.80 -2.13 -5.56
CA TRP A 16 -9.85 -3.44 -6.21
C TRP A 16 -9.76 -3.38 -7.75
N MET A 17 -9.77 -2.19 -8.36
CA MET A 17 -9.77 -2.05 -9.81
C MET A 17 -8.43 -2.50 -10.39
N TRP A 18 -8.47 -3.43 -11.33
CA TRP A 18 -7.28 -3.97 -11.99
C TRP A 18 -6.78 -3.06 -13.12
N PRO A 19 -5.46 -2.96 -13.36
CA PRO A 19 -4.90 -2.15 -14.44
C PRO A 19 -5.48 -2.43 -15.83
N GLU A 20 -5.79 -3.69 -16.13
CA GLU A 20 -6.35 -4.14 -17.41
C GLU A 20 -7.79 -3.68 -17.63
N ARG A 21 -8.46 -3.21 -16.57
CA ARG A 21 -9.83 -2.67 -16.65
C ARG A 21 -9.88 -1.15 -16.68
N ASP A 22 -8.71 -0.51 -16.63
CA ASP A 22 -8.52 0.93 -16.55
C ASP A 22 -7.12 1.29 -17.06
N GLU A 23 -6.93 1.04 -18.36
CA GLU A 23 -5.67 1.23 -19.07
C GLU A 23 -5.32 2.72 -19.22
N THR A 24 -6.33 3.60 -19.15
CA THR A 24 -6.18 5.05 -19.25
C THR A 24 -5.85 5.73 -17.92
N ALA A 25 -5.71 4.97 -16.84
CA ALA A 25 -5.47 5.51 -15.52
C ALA A 25 -4.17 6.33 -15.48
N VAL A 26 -4.27 7.55 -14.96
CA VAL A 26 -3.09 8.39 -14.74
C VAL A 26 -2.33 7.89 -13.50
N PRO A 27 -1.01 7.64 -13.59
CA PRO A 27 -0.21 7.27 -12.44
C PRO A 27 -0.25 8.32 -11.32
N ASP A 28 -0.47 7.87 -10.08
CA ASP A 28 -0.43 8.70 -8.88
C ASP A 28 0.18 7.92 -7.71
N SER A 29 1.52 7.95 -7.62
CA SER A 29 2.27 7.35 -6.52
C SER A 29 1.96 8.00 -5.17
N ALA A 30 1.65 9.30 -5.16
CA ALA A 30 1.36 10.02 -3.94
C ALA A 30 0.00 9.61 -3.34
N LEU A 31 -1.00 9.34 -4.18
CA LEU A 31 -2.28 8.79 -3.72
C LEU A 31 -2.10 7.41 -3.11
N GLN A 32 -1.33 6.52 -3.73
CA GLN A 32 -1.02 5.20 -3.16
C GLN A 32 -0.44 5.33 -1.74
N ALA A 33 0.53 6.24 -1.56
CA ALA A 33 1.13 6.52 -0.26
C ALA A 33 0.11 7.08 0.76
N ARG A 34 -0.79 7.97 0.34
CA ARG A 34 -1.88 8.49 1.20
C ARG A 34 -2.83 7.38 1.63
N CYS A 35 -3.20 6.46 0.72
CA CYS A 35 -4.06 5.32 1.03
C CYS A 35 -3.44 4.40 2.08
N TYR A 36 -2.18 4.01 1.90
CA TYR A 36 -1.48 3.20 2.90
C TYR A 36 -1.36 3.93 4.24
N ARG A 37 -1.03 5.22 4.26
CA ARG A 37 -1.00 6.01 5.49
C ARG A 37 -2.37 6.01 6.19
N ALA A 38 -3.45 6.21 5.43
CA ALA A 38 -4.81 6.19 5.96
C ALA A 38 -5.13 4.83 6.60
N PHE A 39 -4.94 3.73 5.89
CA PHE A 39 -5.16 2.37 6.41
C PHE A 39 -4.37 2.10 7.71
N LEU A 40 -3.06 2.37 7.69
CA LEU A 40 -2.17 2.10 8.83
C LEU A 40 -2.54 2.95 10.05
N SER A 41 -2.81 4.24 9.86
CA SER A 41 -3.16 5.17 10.95
C SER A 41 -4.55 4.97 11.54
N THR A 42 -5.45 4.25 10.85
CA THR A 42 -6.84 4.05 11.29
C THR A 42 -7.04 2.66 11.88
N VAL A 43 -6.96 1.63 11.06
CA VAL A 43 -7.25 0.24 11.45
C VAL A 43 -5.99 -0.58 11.69
N GLY A 44 -4.84 -0.14 11.18
CA GLY A 44 -3.56 -0.85 11.32
C GLY A 44 -3.08 -1.06 12.76
N ARG A 45 -3.63 -0.34 13.74
CA ARG A 45 -3.35 -0.50 15.19
C ARG A 45 -4.52 -1.07 15.98
N ALA A 46 -5.62 -1.44 15.32
CA ALA A 46 -6.77 -1.98 16.02
C ALA A 46 -6.40 -3.33 16.68
N PRO A 47 -6.73 -3.57 17.97
CA PRO A 47 -6.28 -4.77 18.70
C PRO A 47 -6.84 -6.08 18.13
N TRP A 48 -7.96 -5.98 17.40
CA TRP A 48 -8.60 -7.09 16.70
C TRP A 48 -7.95 -7.40 15.34
N LEU A 49 -7.19 -6.48 14.75
CA LEU A 49 -6.49 -6.71 13.49
C LEU A 49 -5.11 -7.30 13.78
N LYS A 50 -4.91 -8.58 13.45
CA LYS A 50 -3.63 -9.27 13.65
C LYS A 50 -2.58 -8.97 12.59
N GLY A 51 -2.95 -8.23 11.56
CA GLY A 51 -2.07 -7.84 10.46
C GLY A 51 -2.78 -7.92 9.11
N SER A 52 -2.04 -7.67 8.04
CA SER A 52 -2.51 -7.77 6.67
C SER A 52 -1.35 -8.12 5.75
N ILE A 53 -1.65 -8.78 4.64
CA ILE A 53 -0.67 -9.10 3.60
C ILE A 53 -0.72 -7.98 2.56
N ILE A 54 0.43 -7.38 2.24
CA ILE A 54 0.48 -6.31 1.25
C ILE A 54 0.40 -6.91 -0.16
N TRP A 55 -0.64 -6.55 -0.90
CA TRP A 55 -0.79 -6.87 -2.32
C TRP A 55 -0.17 -5.75 -3.16
N LYS A 56 0.96 -5.95 -3.85
CA LYS A 56 1.79 -7.17 -3.91
C LYS A 56 3.27 -6.77 -3.96
N TRP A 57 4.16 -7.72 -3.67
CA TRP A 57 5.60 -7.51 -3.71
C TRP A 57 6.25 -8.54 -4.63
N HIS A 58 7.12 -8.08 -5.51
CA HIS A 58 7.70 -8.82 -6.61
C HIS A 58 9.17 -9.20 -6.37
N PRO A 59 9.64 -10.31 -6.96
CA PRO A 59 11.06 -10.58 -7.08
C PRO A 59 11.75 -9.50 -7.93
N PRO A 60 13.07 -9.28 -7.78
CA PRO A 60 13.79 -8.24 -8.52
C PRO A 60 13.71 -8.34 -10.06
N SER A 61 13.43 -9.53 -10.59
CA SER A 61 13.31 -9.79 -12.03
C SER A 61 11.97 -9.34 -12.64
N GLU A 62 10.97 -8.99 -11.82
CA GLU A 62 9.65 -8.60 -12.29
C GLU A 62 9.44 -7.10 -12.08
N VAL A 63 9.23 -6.37 -13.19
CA VAL A 63 8.99 -4.93 -13.21
C VAL A 63 7.54 -4.72 -13.61
N ASP A 64 6.79 -4.06 -12.74
CA ASP A 64 5.36 -3.79 -12.93
C ASP A 64 5.15 -2.34 -13.40
N GLY A 65 3.99 -2.07 -14.01
CA GLY A 65 3.66 -0.74 -14.54
C GLY A 65 3.58 0.38 -13.49
N PRO A 66 3.64 1.66 -13.93
CA PRO A 66 3.60 2.81 -13.02
C PRO A 66 2.27 2.95 -12.26
N THR A 67 1.20 2.32 -12.74
CA THR A 67 -0.13 2.29 -12.11
C THR A 67 -0.39 1.02 -11.28
N ALA A 68 0.55 0.07 -11.29
CA ALA A 68 0.38 -1.23 -10.67
C ALA A 68 0.24 -1.16 -9.14
N PHE A 69 -0.18 -2.28 -8.55
CA PHE A 69 -0.40 -2.44 -7.12
C PHE A 69 0.89 -2.38 -6.29
N THR A 70 2.01 -2.85 -6.84
CA THR A 70 3.25 -2.91 -6.06
C THR A 70 3.65 -1.52 -5.56
N PRO A 71 4.00 -1.39 -4.27
CA PRO A 71 4.56 -0.18 -3.71
C PRO A 71 6.07 -0.04 -3.98
N GLN A 72 6.74 -1.08 -4.50
CA GLN A 72 8.19 -1.10 -4.72
C GLN A 72 8.64 0.06 -5.62
N GLY A 73 9.68 0.77 -5.19
CA GLY A 73 10.23 1.92 -5.91
C GLY A 73 9.30 3.14 -5.92
N LYS A 74 8.17 3.10 -5.21
CA LYS A 74 7.15 4.17 -5.16
C LYS A 74 7.11 4.80 -3.76
N LEU A 75 6.44 5.94 -3.64
CA LEU A 75 6.31 6.66 -2.36
C LEU A 75 5.65 5.80 -1.27
N ALA A 76 4.77 4.88 -1.65
CA ALA A 76 4.13 3.93 -0.74
C ALA A 76 5.13 3.00 -0.03
N GLU A 77 6.23 2.60 -0.68
CA GLU A 77 7.26 1.76 -0.04
C GLU A 77 7.86 2.47 1.18
N THR A 78 8.10 3.78 1.09
CA THR A 78 8.63 4.54 2.23
C THR A 78 7.65 4.56 3.40
N VAL A 79 6.34 4.66 3.13
CA VAL A 79 5.30 4.60 4.16
C VAL A 79 5.29 3.24 4.85
N LEU A 80 5.29 2.15 4.06
CA LEU A 80 5.29 0.78 4.58
C LEU A 80 6.57 0.49 5.38
N ARG A 81 7.73 0.86 4.85
CA ARG A 81 9.03 0.67 5.53
C ARG A 81 9.02 1.37 6.88
N ARG A 82 8.65 2.65 6.94
CA ARG A 82 8.56 3.40 8.19
C ARG A 82 7.62 2.75 9.20
N TRP A 83 6.47 2.25 8.75
CA TRP A 83 5.51 1.60 9.65
C TRP A 83 6.03 0.30 10.24
N PHE A 84 6.58 -0.58 9.41
CA PHE A 84 7.00 -1.91 9.85
C PHE A 84 8.37 -1.93 10.53
N THR A 85 9.21 -0.91 10.35
CA THR A 85 10.49 -0.79 11.06
C THR A 85 10.45 0.18 12.23
N ALA A 86 9.34 0.90 12.45
CA ALA A 86 9.20 1.70 13.66
C ALA A 86 9.17 0.76 14.85
N THR A 87 10.21 0.81 15.68
CA THR A 87 10.25 0.11 16.95
C THR A 87 9.07 0.61 17.80
N THR A 88 8.06 -0.23 18.00
CA THR A 88 7.09 0.00 19.06
C THR A 88 7.87 -0.01 20.38
N PRO A 89 7.92 1.09 21.16
CA PRO A 89 8.43 1.00 22.51
C PRO A 89 7.59 -0.04 23.24
N GLN A 90 8.21 -1.09 23.77
CA GLN A 90 7.52 -1.97 24.70
C GLN A 90 7.01 -1.10 25.84
N GLY A 91 5.70 -0.90 25.90
CA GLY A 91 5.05 -0.28 27.05
C GLY A 91 5.25 -1.20 28.23
N GLY A 92 6.20 -0.85 29.10
CA GLY A 92 6.26 -1.39 30.45
C GLY A 92 5.20 -0.73 31.30
N ALA A 93 4.26 -1.54 31.80
CA ALA A 93 3.57 -1.43 33.07
C ALA A 93 2.75 -2.71 33.28
#